data_AF-A0AAJ1WCA4-F1
#
_entry.id   AF-A0AAJ1WCA4-F1
#
_cell.length_a   1.000
_cell.length_b   1.000
_cell.length_c   1.000
_cell.angle_alpha   90.00
_cell.angle_beta   90.00
_cell.angle_gamma   90.00
#
_symmetry.space_group_name_H-M   'P 1'
#
loop_
_entity.id
_entity.type
_entity.pdbx_description
1 polymer ?
#
loop_
_entity_poly.entity_id
_entity_poly.type
_entity_poly.pdbx_seq_one_letter_code
_entity_poly.pdbx_strand_id
1 'polypeptide(L)'
;MGLLKLISNRISTEWKEKFNKNIDYLNDLEKKLSDQDKSTNSRIDNLVLHSGGDSPNEVVDARVNNRGETFETLQARLKAHEDQSDEEISQLSSDASNQKEELDQLNSSVQQIIGGYNEPIDIYVSKNGSDQTGDGTEEKPYATIQMAVNTIPLITTAPITIWIDDGAYLEDVVINGLSYRSLMIKPINDISSINPLTSDLPVRVRSLATTTCVGYTQISGIQIVDTVNAPIDPSGNRYGIMNEQSGYMAINKCKFSENTKSLGYNAIYVGGVSKLNMYGNTTFINQDVALRVRLMSEALAGLTGSGNNIGIKCEDATVRGTASTAFATTPTSISGNGLIISKGQVLS
;
A
#
# COMPACT_ATOMS: atom_id res chain seq x y z
N MET A 1 56.79 22.60 53.18
CA MET A 1 57.95 23.43 53.54
C MET A 1 58.56 22.77 54.77
N GLY A 2 59.76 22.21 54.66
CA GLY A 2 60.37 21.45 55.75
C GLY A 2 60.73 22.31 56.95
N LEU A 3 61.00 21.65 58.07
CA LEU A 3 61.48 22.26 59.31
C LEU A 3 62.81 22.98 59.09
N LEU A 4 62.96 24.15 59.73
CA LEU A 4 64.10 25.06 59.52
C LEU A 4 65.22 24.82 60.53
N LYS A 5 66.47 24.85 60.05
CA LYS A 5 67.67 24.79 60.88
C LYS A 5 67.92 26.09 61.64
N LEU A 6 68.55 25.99 62.80
CA LEU A 6 69.04 27.14 63.56
C LEU A 6 70.42 27.56 63.04
N ILE A 7 70.48 28.73 62.39
CA ILE A 7 71.69 29.24 61.73
C ILE A 7 72.30 30.45 62.48
N SER A 8 71.49 31.25 63.20
CA SER A 8 71.96 32.47 63.89
C SER A 8 71.36 32.63 65.30
N ASN A 9 72.09 32.21 66.34
CA ASN A 9 71.83 32.60 67.74
C ASN A 9 73.10 32.44 68.62
N ARG A 10 73.06 32.90 69.87
CA ARG A 10 74.17 32.87 70.86
C ARG A 10 74.36 31.53 71.60
N ILE A 11 73.75 30.45 71.10
CA ILE A 11 73.84 29.12 71.73
C ILE A 11 75.17 28.45 71.34
N SER A 12 75.72 27.61 72.22
CA SER A 12 76.96 26.86 71.99
C SER A 12 76.87 26.03 70.69
N THR A 13 77.99 25.98 69.97
CA THR A 13 78.09 25.32 68.66
C THR A 13 77.63 23.86 68.72
N GLU A 14 77.99 23.15 69.79
CA GLU A 14 77.66 21.74 70.00
C GLU A 14 76.14 21.48 70.09
N TRP A 15 75.38 22.42 70.67
CA TRP A 15 73.93 22.29 70.77
C TRP A 15 73.24 22.55 69.43
N LYS A 16 73.75 23.52 68.66
CA LYS A 16 73.25 23.81 67.30
C LYS A 16 73.44 22.63 66.37
N GLU A 17 74.60 21.97 66.44
CA GLU A 17 74.87 20.78 65.63
C GLU A 17 73.92 19.63 65.96
N LYS A 18 73.69 19.37 67.25
CA LYS A 18 72.72 18.34 67.67
C LYS A 18 71.29 18.67 67.23
N PHE A 19 70.87 19.92 67.39
CA PHE A 19 69.54 20.35 66.96
C PHE A 19 69.37 20.23 65.44
N ASN A 20 70.33 20.74 64.65
CA ASN A 20 70.24 20.72 63.20
C ASN A 20 70.30 19.29 62.63
N LYS A 21 71.06 18.38 63.26
CA LYS A 21 71.01 16.95 62.92
C LYS A 21 69.63 16.34 63.17
N ASN A 22 68.96 16.72 64.25
CA ASN A 22 67.59 16.27 64.51
C ASN A 22 66.59 16.85 63.50
N ILE A 23 66.77 18.10 63.07
CA ILE A 23 65.93 18.71 62.02
C ILE A 23 66.12 18.02 60.67
N ASP A 24 67.36 17.68 60.29
CA ASP A 24 67.63 16.88 59.08
C ASP A 24 66.92 15.53 59.13
N TYR A 25 67.05 14.83 60.25
CA TYR A 25 66.41 13.55 60.46
C TYR A 25 64.87 13.63 60.35
N LEU A 26 64.26 14.69 60.89
CA LEU A 26 62.81 14.89 60.83
C LEU A 26 62.33 15.23 59.41
N ASN A 27 63.08 16.06 58.67
CA ASN A 27 62.73 16.38 57.27
C ASN A 27 62.83 15.16 56.36
N ASP A 28 63.84 14.31 56.56
CA ASP A 28 63.98 13.06 55.81
C ASP A 28 62.84 12.08 56.13
N LEU A 29 62.37 12.03 57.39
CA LEU A 29 61.21 11.26 57.80
C LEU A 29 59.91 11.75 57.16
N GLU A 30 59.67 13.07 57.16
CA GLU A 30 58.46 13.67 56.56
C GLU A 30 58.39 13.35 55.06
N LYS A 31 59.51 13.49 54.35
CA LYS A 31 59.59 13.17 52.94
C LYS A 31 59.35 11.68 52.68
N LYS A 32 59.98 10.80 53.46
CA LYS A 32 59.82 9.35 53.33
C LYS A 32 58.37 8.92 53.59
N LEU A 33 57.70 9.53 54.57
CA LEU A 33 56.30 9.25 54.88
C LEU A 33 55.38 9.70 53.73
N SER A 34 55.60 10.91 53.19
CA SER A 34 54.84 11.41 52.05
C SER A 34 55.00 10.54 50.80
N ASP A 35 56.22 10.08 50.53
CA ASP A 35 56.51 9.18 49.41
C ASP A 35 55.88 7.79 49.63
N GLN A 36 55.86 7.29 50.88
CA GLN A 36 55.19 6.05 51.24
C GLN A 36 53.66 6.14 51.14
N ASP A 37 53.05 7.25 51.55
CA ASP A 37 51.60 7.45 51.44
C ASP A 37 51.15 7.48 49.98
N LYS A 38 51.89 8.18 49.10
CA LYS A 38 51.63 8.17 47.65
C LYS A 38 51.76 6.77 47.05
N SER A 39 52.81 6.04 47.44
CA SER A 39 53.02 4.66 46.99
C SER A 39 51.95 3.71 47.51
N THR A 40 51.44 3.92 48.73
CA THR A 40 50.44 3.07 49.36
C THR A 40 49.05 3.32 48.78
N ASN A 41 48.65 4.58 48.59
CA ASN A 41 47.39 4.93 47.95
C ASN A 41 47.33 4.38 46.50
N SER A 42 48.43 4.52 45.75
CA SER A 42 48.54 3.92 44.41
C SER A 42 48.44 2.39 44.41
N ARG A 43 48.85 1.70 45.49
CA ARG A 43 48.74 0.24 45.61
C ARG A 43 47.33 -0.20 46.04
N ILE A 44 46.67 0.57 46.90
CA ILE A 44 45.32 0.29 47.40
C ILE A 44 44.29 0.46 46.28
N ASP A 45 44.42 1.50 45.44
CA ASP A 45 43.55 1.72 44.27
C ASP A 45 43.62 0.57 43.23
N ASN A 46 44.65 -0.28 43.31
CA ASN A 46 44.88 -1.42 42.43
C ASN A 46 44.49 -2.78 43.05
N LEU A 47 43.97 -2.83 44.28
CA LEU A 47 43.75 -4.08 45.01
C LEU A 47 42.31 -4.23 45.50
N VAL A 48 41.41 -4.81 44.68
CA VAL A 48 40.29 -5.62 45.18
C VAL A 48 40.01 -6.86 44.31
N LEU A 49 40.37 -8.01 44.89
CA LEU A 49 39.75 -9.36 44.96
C LEU A 49 39.27 -10.10 43.70
N HIS A 50 39.90 -11.25 43.41
CA HIS A 50 39.27 -12.58 43.58
C HIS A 50 40.36 -13.67 43.71
N SER A 51 40.45 -14.33 44.87
CA SER A 51 41.37 -15.45 45.09
C SER A 51 40.68 -16.80 44.87
N GLY A 52 41.19 -17.59 43.92
CA GLY A 52 40.87 -19.00 43.74
C GLY A 52 41.66 -19.70 42.62
N GLY A 53 42.50 -20.69 42.98
CA GLY A 53 43.15 -21.67 42.08
C GLY A 53 44.63 -21.42 41.75
N ASP A 54 45.37 -22.50 41.45
CA ASP A 54 46.85 -22.70 41.43
C ASP A 54 47.72 -21.79 40.51
N SER A 55 47.33 -20.56 40.22
CA SER A 55 48.09 -19.62 39.38
C SER A 55 48.86 -18.58 40.21
N PRO A 56 50.13 -18.26 39.87
CA PRO A 56 50.91 -17.22 40.55
C PRO A 56 50.16 -15.88 40.53
N ASN A 57 50.13 -15.20 41.67
CA ASN A 57 49.50 -13.91 41.90
C ASN A 57 49.91 -12.85 40.85
N GLU A 58 49.16 -12.75 39.76
CA GLU A 58 49.38 -11.75 38.73
C GLU A 58 48.39 -10.61 38.94
N VAL A 59 48.94 -9.39 39.06
CA VAL A 59 48.19 -8.16 38.83
C VAL A 59 47.91 -8.12 37.32
N VAL A 60 46.87 -8.81 36.87
CA VAL A 60 46.50 -8.74 35.46
C VAL A 60 45.91 -7.35 35.25
N ASP A 61 46.72 -6.49 34.64
CA ASP A 61 46.53 -5.08 34.33
C ASP A 61 45.05 -4.64 34.28
N ALA A 62 44.47 -4.32 35.44
CA ALA A 62 43.05 -3.98 35.56
C ALA A 62 42.69 -2.70 34.80
N ARG A 63 43.72 -1.96 34.35
CA ARG A 63 43.61 -0.78 33.52
C ARG A 63 43.61 -1.11 32.04
N VAL A 64 43.76 -2.37 31.63
CA VAL A 64 43.68 -2.78 30.23
C VAL A 64 42.30 -3.31 29.92
N ASN A 65 41.65 -2.78 28.89
CA ASN A 65 40.37 -3.30 28.42
C ASN A 65 40.55 -4.54 27.53
N ASN A 66 39.43 -5.15 27.12
CA ASN A 66 39.41 -6.33 26.24
C ASN A 66 40.00 -6.08 24.83
N ARG A 67 40.29 -4.83 24.47
CA ARG A 67 40.94 -4.44 23.20
C ARG A 67 42.44 -4.20 23.35
N GLY A 68 42.98 -4.31 24.57
CA GLY A 68 44.39 -4.07 24.85
C GLY A 68 44.75 -2.60 25.11
N GLU A 69 43.78 -1.71 25.29
CA GLU A 69 44.02 -0.29 25.60
C GLU A 69 44.28 -0.10 27.09
N THR A 70 45.39 0.54 27.46
CA THR A 70 45.77 0.84 28.84
C THR A 70 45.27 2.21 29.29
N PHE A 71 44.53 2.26 30.40
CA PHE A 71 43.98 3.46 31.01
C PHE A 71 44.87 3.96 32.17
N GLU A 72 44.73 5.23 32.56
CA GLU A 72 45.52 5.79 33.68
C GLU A 72 45.19 5.12 35.02
N THR A 73 43.91 4.86 35.26
CA THR A 73 43.37 4.22 36.47
C THR A 73 42.26 3.21 36.11
N LEU A 74 41.94 2.30 37.03
CA LEU A 74 40.79 1.39 36.88
C LEU A 74 39.47 2.16 36.76
N GLN A 75 39.33 3.24 37.52
CA GLN A 75 38.14 4.11 37.46
C GLN A 75 37.96 4.73 36.07
N ALA A 76 39.04 5.18 35.43
CA ALA A 76 38.98 5.73 34.08
C ALA A 76 38.51 4.67 33.06
N ARG A 77 38.96 3.43 33.20
CA ARG A 77 38.50 2.30 32.37
C ARG A 77 37.02 1.99 32.59
N LEU A 78 36.57 1.90 33.85
CA LEU A 78 35.17 1.61 34.19
C LEU A 78 34.25 2.70 33.64
N LYS A 79 34.63 3.97 33.83
CA LYS A 79 33.89 5.10 33.29
C LYS A 79 33.81 5.08 31.76
N ALA A 80 34.93 4.83 31.07
CA ALA A 80 34.92 4.74 29.62
C ALA A 80 34.01 3.60 29.11
N HIS A 81 33.97 2.48 29.83
CA HIS A 81 33.09 1.36 29.48
C HIS A 81 31.62 1.65 29.79
N GLU A 82 31.30 2.33 30.89
CA GLU A 82 29.94 2.79 31.20
C GLU A 82 29.46 3.79 30.15
N ASP A 83 30.27 4.80 29.82
CA ASP A 83 29.96 5.81 28.80
C ASP A 83 29.74 5.15 27.42
N GLN A 84 30.58 4.16 27.05
CA GLN A 84 30.40 3.39 25.81
C GLN A 84 29.14 2.49 25.85
N SER A 85 28.86 1.85 26.98
CA SER A 85 27.67 1.01 27.13
C SER A 85 26.39 1.84 27.02
N ASP A 86 26.38 3.03 27.59
CA ASP A 86 25.26 3.98 27.49
C ASP A 86 25.03 4.42 26.04
N GLU A 87 26.12 4.66 25.29
CA GLU A 87 26.05 5.01 23.86
C GLU A 87 25.53 3.84 23.01
N GLU A 88 26.03 2.61 23.25
CA GLU A 88 25.55 1.39 22.59
C GLU A 88 24.07 1.10 22.91
N ILE A 89 23.64 1.28 24.16
CA ILE A 89 22.24 1.13 24.57
C ILE A 89 21.36 2.18 23.90
N SER A 90 21.83 3.43 23.81
CA SER A 90 21.11 4.50 23.12
C SER A 90 20.93 4.18 21.64
N GLN A 91 21.99 3.70 20.98
CA GLN A 91 21.96 3.30 19.59
C GLN A 91 21.04 2.10 19.34
N LEU A 92 21.10 1.07 20.19
CA LEU A 92 20.18 -0.07 20.14
C LEU A 92 18.71 0.36 20.29
N SER A 93 18.43 1.33 21.16
CA SER A 93 17.08 1.88 21.32
C SER A 93 16.61 2.63 20.07
N SER A 94 17.50 3.37 19.41
CA SER A 94 17.19 4.03 18.13
C SER A 94 16.95 3.01 17.01
N ASP A 95 17.81 2.00 16.89
CA ASP A 95 17.66 0.94 15.89
C ASP A 95 16.36 0.16 16.08
N ALA A 96 15.98 -0.15 17.32
CA ALA A 96 14.71 -0.80 17.63
C ALA A 96 13.49 0.06 17.25
N SER A 97 13.58 1.39 17.41
CA SER A 97 12.54 2.32 16.97
C SER A 97 12.42 2.34 15.45
N ASN A 98 13.56 2.45 14.74
CA ASN A 98 13.60 2.45 13.28
C ASN A 98 13.06 1.14 12.70
N GLN A 99 13.45 -0.01 13.26
CA GLN A 99 12.94 -1.33 12.83
C GLN A 99 11.42 -1.45 13.03
N LYS A 100 10.87 -0.87 14.10
CA LYS A 100 9.42 -0.84 14.32
C LYS A 100 8.71 -0.04 13.23
N GLU A 101 9.25 1.11 12.84
CA GLU A 101 8.72 1.92 11.74
C GLU A 101 8.79 1.16 10.41
N GLU A 102 9.89 0.46 10.11
CA GLU A 102 10.03 -0.38 8.92
C GLU A 102 9.00 -1.54 8.90
N LEU A 103 8.77 -2.18 10.05
CA LEU A 103 7.75 -3.24 10.19
C LEU A 103 6.34 -2.70 9.99
N ASP A 104 6.03 -1.50 10.50
CA ASP A 104 4.73 -0.85 10.31
C ASP A 104 4.51 -0.48 8.82
N GLN A 105 5.55 -0.02 8.14
CA GLN A 105 5.53 0.22 6.69
C GLN A 105 5.35 -1.08 5.88
N LEU A 106 6.04 -2.15 6.27
CA LEU A 106 5.91 -3.46 5.64
C LEU A 106 4.50 -4.01 5.81
N ASN A 107 3.95 -3.99 7.02
CA ASN A 107 2.58 -4.43 7.30
C ASN A 107 1.56 -3.63 6.48
N SER A 108 1.74 -2.32 6.35
CA SER A 108 0.89 -1.47 5.52
C SER A 108 0.94 -1.87 4.04
N SER A 109 2.14 -2.13 3.52
CA SER A 109 2.35 -2.58 2.14
C SER A 109 1.72 -3.94 1.87
N VAL A 110 1.85 -4.88 2.81
CA VAL A 110 1.24 -6.20 2.72
C VAL A 110 -0.28 -6.09 2.68
N GLN A 111 -0.89 -5.31 3.57
CA GLN A 111 -2.36 -5.11 3.59
C GLN A 111 -2.90 -4.54 2.27
N GLN A 112 -2.18 -3.60 1.64
CA GLN A 112 -2.54 -3.07 0.33
C GLN A 112 -2.49 -4.13 -0.79
N ILE A 113 -1.59 -5.10 -0.69
CA ILE A 113 -1.41 -6.13 -1.72
C ILE A 113 -2.43 -7.25 -1.57
N ILE A 114 -2.64 -7.76 -0.35
CA ILE A 114 -3.38 -9.00 -0.12
C ILE A 114 -4.84 -8.80 0.30
N GLY A 115 -5.20 -7.61 0.80
CA GLY A 115 -6.49 -7.37 1.43
C GLY A 115 -6.69 -8.21 2.71
N GLY A 116 -7.32 -7.64 3.72
CA GLY A 116 -7.69 -8.40 4.93
C GLY A 116 -8.57 -9.61 4.62
N TYR A 117 -8.42 -10.67 5.41
CA TYR A 117 -9.09 -11.97 5.31
C TYR A 117 -10.57 -11.91 4.89
N ASN A 118 -10.93 -12.66 3.82
CA ASN A 118 -12.23 -13.22 3.35
C ASN A 118 -13.58 -12.48 3.54
N GLU A 119 -13.66 -11.41 4.34
CA GLU A 119 -14.85 -10.63 4.56
C GLU A 119 -15.15 -9.79 3.32
N PRO A 120 -16.43 -9.62 2.95
CA PRO A 120 -16.82 -8.75 1.85
C PRO A 120 -16.26 -7.33 2.02
N ILE A 121 -15.77 -6.76 0.93
CA ILE A 121 -15.30 -5.37 0.87
C ILE A 121 -16.44 -4.54 0.28
N ASP A 122 -17.09 -3.73 1.10
CA ASP A 122 -18.12 -2.78 0.67
C ASP A 122 -17.53 -1.36 0.62
N ILE A 123 -17.67 -0.69 -0.52
CA ILE A 123 -17.15 0.66 -0.76
C ILE A 123 -18.30 1.55 -1.24
N TYR A 124 -18.49 2.69 -0.60
CA TYR A 124 -19.61 3.59 -0.85
C TYR A 124 -19.18 4.86 -1.58
N VAL A 125 -19.98 5.28 -2.56
CA VAL A 125 -19.78 6.46 -3.38
C VAL A 125 -21.04 7.34 -3.35
N SER A 126 -20.88 8.64 -3.11
CA SER A 126 -21.97 9.61 -3.16
C SER A 126 -21.49 10.97 -3.67
N LYS A 127 -22.36 11.72 -4.35
CA LYS A 127 -22.07 13.10 -4.78
C LYS A 127 -21.77 14.06 -3.62
N ASN A 128 -22.20 13.73 -2.41
CA ASN A 128 -21.92 14.48 -1.18
C ASN A 128 -20.69 13.96 -0.43
N GLY A 129 -20.03 12.91 -0.95
CA GLY A 129 -18.80 12.35 -0.40
C GLY A 129 -17.57 13.22 -0.64
N SER A 130 -16.39 12.67 -0.32
CA SER A 130 -15.11 13.37 -0.49
C SER A 130 -14.00 12.38 -0.87
N ASP A 131 -13.25 12.68 -1.93
CA ASP A 131 -12.08 11.88 -2.30
C ASP A 131 -10.84 12.21 -1.46
N GLN A 132 -10.88 13.29 -0.67
CA GLN A 132 -9.77 13.70 0.20
C GLN A 132 -9.95 13.19 1.64
N THR A 133 -11.19 13.13 2.11
CA THR A 133 -11.53 12.84 3.51
C THR A 133 -12.50 11.68 3.68
N GLY A 134 -13.09 11.18 2.58
CA GLY A 134 -13.86 9.94 2.59
C GLY A 134 -12.96 8.73 2.80
N ASP A 135 -13.47 7.72 3.46
CA ASP A 135 -12.78 6.45 3.70
C ASP A 135 -13.50 5.27 3.03
N GLY A 136 -14.54 5.56 2.24
CA GLY A 136 -15.31 4.56 1.50
C GLY A 136 -16.37 3.85 2.34
N THR A 137 -16.55 4.22 3.62
CA THR A 137 -17.68 3.75 4.43
C THR A 137 -18.98 4.46 4.06
N GLU A 138 -20.13 3.92 4.46
CA GLU A 138 -21.43 4.55 4.24
C GLU A 138 -21.56 5.95 4.89
N GLU A 139 -20.90 6.18 6.03
CA GLU A 139 -20.89 7.47 6.72
C GLU A 139 -19.97 8.50 6.06
N LYS A 140 -18.90 8.04 5.41
CA LYS A 140 -17.88 8.87 4.75
C LYS A 140 -17.54 8.34 3.35
N PRO A 141 -18.51 8.39 2.41
CA PRO A 141 -18.32 7.83 1.09
C PRO A 141 -17.30 8.64 0.27
N TYR A 142 -16.74 8.02 -0.75
CA TYR A 142 -15.96 8.72 -1.76
C TYR A 142 -16.87 9.58 -2.65
N ALA A 143 -16.31 10.64 -3.23
CA ALA A 143 -17.05 11.53 -4.14
C ALA A 143 -17.13 10.96 -5.56
N THR A 144 -16.13 10.15 -5.94
CA THR A 144 -16.00 9.59 -7.29
C THR A 144 -15.97 8.06 -7.28
N ILE A 145 -16.43 7.47 -8.38
CA ILE A 145 -16.37 6.02 -8.59
C ILE A 145 -14.91 5.60 -8.81
N GLN A 146 -14.12 6.41 -9.51
CA GLN A 146 -12.70 6.10 -9.73
C GLN A 146 -11.92 6.04 -8.41
N MET A 147 -12.20 6.91 -7.42
CA MET A 147 -11.55 6.81 -6.12
C MET A 147 -11.88 5.48 -5.42
N ALA A 148 -13.14 5.04 -5.45
CA ALA A 148 -13.53 3.74 -4.92
C ALA A 148 -12.82 2.57 -5.65
N VAL A 149 -12.60 2.67 -6.96
CA VAL A 149 -11.82 1.66 -7.70
C VAL A 149 -10.35 1.66 -7.28
N ASN A 150 -9.76 2.84 -7.05
CA ASN A 150 -8.35 2.99 -6.70
C ASN A 150 -7.99 2.41 -5.31
N THR A 151 -8.99 2.19 -4.45
CA THR A 151 -8.78 1.63 -3.10
C THR A 151 -8.90 0.11 -3.06
N ILE A 152 -9.31 -0.52 -4.18
CA ILE A 152 -9.38 -1.98 -4.29
C ILE A 152 -7.96 -2.55 -4.23
N PRO A 153 -7.71 -3.57 -3.37
CA PRO A 153 -6.42 -4.26 -3.35
C PRO A 153 -6.08 -4.87 -4.72
N LEU A 154 -4.79 -4.86 -5.08
CA LEU A 154 -4.32 -5.43 -6.35
C LEU A 154 -4.71 -6.90 -6.51
N ILE A 155 -4.64 -7.67 -5.42
CA ILE A 155 -5.03 -9.07 -5.36
C ILE A 155 -5.96 -9.26 -4.16
N THR A 156 -7.16 -9.83 -4.37
CA THR A 156 -8.05 -10.16 -3.27
C THR A 156 -8.91 -11.39 -3.56
N THR A 157 -9.14 -12.19 -2.53
CA THR A 157 -10.08 -13.32 -2.58
C THR A 157 -11.46 -12.97 -2.02
N ALA A 158 -11.60 -11.80 -1.41
CA ALA A 158 -12.87 -11.28 -0.92
C ALA A 158 -13.76 -10.80 -2.08
N PRO A 159 -15.09 -10.95 -1.98
CA PRO A 159 -16.00 -10.28 -2.89
C PRO A 159 -16.03 -8.77 -2.60
N ILE A 160 -16.03 -7.95 -3.64
CA ILE A 160 -16.07 -6.49 -3.54
C ILE A 160 -17.41 -5.99 -4.09
N THR A 161 -18.03 -5.03 -3.40
CA THR A 161 -19.17 -4.27 -3.91
C THR A 161 -18.90 -2.77 -3.81
N ILE A 162 -19.02 -2.07 -4.94
CA ILE A 162 -19.09 -0.60 -4.97
C ILE A 162 -20.57 -0.22 -5.02
N TRP A 163 -21.05 0.41 -3.96
CA TRP A 163 -22.39 0.95 -3.80
C TRP A 163 -22.40 2.42 -4.18
N ILE A 164 -23.25 2.78 -5.15
CA ILE A 164 -23.29 4.13 -5.71
C ILE A 164 -24.64 4.77 -5.38
N ASP A 165 -24.61 5.91 -4.71
CA ASP A 165 -25.76 6.75 -4.46
C ASP A 165 -26.23 7.47 -5.73
N ASP A 166 -27.50 7.87 -5.76
CA ASP A 166 -28.14 8.47 -6.93
C ASP A 166 -27.37 9.70 -7.42
N GLY A 167 -27.13 9.77 -8.72
CA GLY A 167 -26.35 10.88 -9.27
C GLY A 167 -25.82 10.68 -10.67
N ALA A 168 -25.32 11.78 -11.23
CA ALA A 168 -24.54 11.78 -12.46
C ALA A 168 -23.05 11.91 -12.14
N TYR A 169 -22.30 10.86 -12.48
CA TYR A 169 -20.86 10.73 -12.33
C TYR A 169 -20.25 10.74 -13.72
N LEU A 170 -19.98 11.94 -14.24
CA LEU A 170 -19.43 12.13 -15.60
C LEU A 170 -17.92 11.80 -15.62
N GLU A 171 -17.62 10.56 -15.27
CA GLU A 171 -16.30 9.98 -15.07
C GLU A 171 -16.05 8.88 -16.11
N ASP A 172 -14.78 8.72 -16.44
CA ASP A 172 -14.28 7.60 -17.25
C ASP A 172 -13.63 6.59 -16.32
N VAL A 173 -14.45 5.69 -15.77
CA VAL A 173 -14.02 4.75 -14.74
C VAL A 173 -13.22 3.63 -15.38
N VAL A 174 -12.00 3.42 -14.91
CA VAL A 174 -11.09 2.38 -15.40
C VAL A 174 -10.66 1.48 -14.25
N ILE A 175 -10.97 0.20 -14.40
CA ILE A 175 -10.54 -0.91 -13.54
C ILE A 175 -9.42 -1.62 -14.30
N ASN A 176 -8.19 -1.52 -13.81
CA ASN A 176 -7.01 -1.98 -14.54
C ASN A 176 -6.08 -2.85 -13.69
N GLY A 177 -5.68 -3.99 -14.23
CA GLY A 177 -4.61 -4.83 -13.64
C GLY A 177 -4.96 -5.48 -12.30
N LEU A 178 -6.24 -5.58 -11.93
CA LEU A 178 -6.67 -6.15 -10.66
C LEU A 178 -6.97 -7.65 -10.79
N SER A 179 -6.68 -8.41 -9.74
CA SER A 179 -7.03 -9.83 -9.61
C SER A 179 -7.96 -10.05 -8.41
N TYR A 180 -9.24 -10.30 -8.67
CA TYR A 180 -10.25 -10.45 -7.61
C TYR A 180 -11.16 -11.66 -7.83
N ARG A 181 -11.79 -12.13 -6.74
CA ARG A 181 -12.86 -13.15 -6.85
C ARG A 181 -14.07 -12.59 -7.59
N SER A 182 -14.63 -11.49 -7.11
CA SER A 182 -15.76 -10.81 -7.74
C SER A 182 -15.80 -9.32 -7.40
N LEU A 183 -16.14 -8.47 -8.37
CA LEU A 183 -16.36 -7.04 -8.22
C LEU A 183 -17.75 -6.68 -8.74
N MET A 184 -18.62 -6.14 -7.89
CA MET A 184 -19.94 -5.65 -8.28
C MET A 184 -19.97 -4.12 -8.21
N ILE A 185 -20.49 -3.47 -9.25
CA ILE A 185 -20.69 -2.02 -9.32
C ILE A 185 -22.17 -1.78 -9.57
N LYS A 186 -22.86 -1.16 -8.60
CA LYS A 186 -24.32 -1.07 -8.59
C LYS A 186 -24.83 0.13 -7.79
N PRO A 187 -26.06 0.61 -8.09
CA PRO A 187 -26.77 1.53 -7.22
C PRO A 187 -26.97 0.96 -5.81
N ILE A 188 -26.99 1.85 -4.82
CA ILE A 188 -27.44 1.53 -3.45
C ILE A 188 -28.93 1.22 -3.42
N ASN A 189 -29.71 1.92 -4.25
CA ASN A 189 -31.15 1.76 -4.33
C ASN A 189 -31.56 0.46 -5.04
N ASP A 190 -32.67 -0.15 -4.59
CA ASP A 190 -33.24 -1.32 -5.27
C ASP A 190 -33.83 -0.92 -6.62
N ILE A 191 -33.28 -1.52 -7.68
CA ILE A 191 -33.68 -1.29 -9.08
C ILE A 191 -34.61 -2.39 -9.61
N SER A 192 -35.06 -3.35 -8.78
CA SER A 192 -35.82 -4.52 -9.19
C SER A 192 -37.10 -4.16 -9.97
N SER A 193 -37.79 -3.09 -9.58
CA SER A 193 -39.03 -2.59 -10.20
C SER A 193 -38.82 -1.66 -11.39
N ILE A 194 -37.62 -1.10 -11.58
CA ILE A 194 -37.34 -0.16 -12.66
C ILE A 194 -37.24 -0.91 -14.00
N ASN A 195 -37.95 -0.41 -15.01
CA ASN A 195 -37.82 -0.87 -16.39
C ASN A 195 -36.92 0.10 -17.20
N PRO A 196 -35.68 -0.28 -17.56
CA PRO A 196 -34.76 0.60 -18.29
C PRO A 196 -35.28 1.03 -19.67
N LEU A 197 -36.26 0.31 -20.23
CA LEU A 197 -36.88 0.66 -21.51
C LEU A 197 -37.71 1.94 -21.45
N THR A 198 -38.30 2.23 -20.29
CA THR A 198 -39.28 3.32 -20.12
C THR A 198 -38.87 4.35 -19.08
N SER A 199 -37.85 4.07 -18.28
CA SER A 199 -37.43 4.90 -17.16
C SER A 199 -35.92 5.07 -17.13
N ASP A 200 -35.46 6.17 -16.56
CA ASP A 200 -34.04 6.37 -16.29
C ASP A 200 -33.59 5.55 -15.09
N LEU A 201 -32.29 5.23 -15.06
CA LEU A 201 -31.66 4.61 -13.92
C LEU A 201 -31.10 5.69 -12.97
N PRO A 202 -31.08 5.41 -11.66
CA PRO A 202 -30.66 6.39 -10.65
C PRO A 202 -29.22 6.86 -10.81
N VAL A 203 -28.33 5.95 -11.21
CA VAL A 203 -26.90 6.20 -11.37
C VAL A 203 -26.58 6.34 -12.84
N ARG A 204 -25.98 7.48 -13.20
CA ARG A 204 -25.56 7.81 -14.56
C ARG A 204 -24.05 7.97 -14.61
N VAL A 205 -23.40 7.28 -15.55
CA VAL A 205 -21.92 7.28 -15.69
C VAL A 205 -21.54 7.54 -17.15
N ARG A 206 -20.41 8.21 -17.41
CA ARG A 206 -19.95 8.42 -18.80
C ARG A 206 -19.45 7.13 -19.42
N SER A 207 -18.49 6.48 -18.76
CA SER A 207 -17.98 5.20 -19.23
C SER A 207 -17.40 4.34 -18.11
N LEU A 208 -17.37 3.03 -18.35
CA LEU A 208 -16.76 2.02 -17.47
C LEU A 208 -15.89 1.09 -18.31
N ALA A 209 -14.64 0.86 -17.92
CA ALA A 209 -13.74 -0.06 -18.58
C ALA A 209 -13.10 -1.02 -17.58
N THR A 210 -13.13 -2.31 -17.89
CA THR A 210 -12.30 -3.33 -17.25
C THR A 210 -11.21 -3.74 -18.24
N THR A 211 -9.96 -3.56 -17.84
CA THR A 211 -8.77 -3.80 -18.68
C THR A 211 -7.75 -4.63 -17.93
N THR A 212 -7.17 -5.65 -18.57
CA THR A 212 -6.12 -6.51 -17.97
C THR A 212 -6.44 -7.10 -16.59
N CYS A 213 -7.72 -7.29 -16.26
CA CYS A 213 -8.15 -7.80 -14.94
C CYS A 213 -8.47 -9.29 -14.96
N VAL A 214 -8.32 -9.97 -13.83
CA VAL A 214 -8.74 -11.36 -13.62
C VAL A 214 -9.85 -11.40 -12.58
N GLY A 215 -10.94 -12.12 -12.87
CA GLY A 215 -12.07 -12.26 -11.95
C GLY A 215 -13.43 -12.17 -12.63
N TYR A 216 -14.47 -12.09 -11.80
CA TYR A 216 -15.84 -11.81 -12.21
C TYR A 216 -16.20 -10.34 -11.94
N THR A 217 -16.48 -9.55 -12.96
CA THR A 217 -17.00 -8.19 -12.82
C THR A 217 -18.50 -8.17 -13.10
N GLN A 218 -19.30 -7.46 -12.32
CA GLN A 218 -20.68 -7.17 -12.65
C GLN A 218 -20.93 -5.67 -12.62
N ILE A 219 -21.51 -5.14 -13.69
CA ILE A 219 -22.05 -3.79 -13.76
C ILE A 219 -23.56 -3.91 -13.82
N SER A 220 -24.25 -3.34 -12.84
CA SER A 220 -25.70 -3.49 -12.70
C SER A 220 -26.39 -2.15 -12.48
N GLY A 221 -27.48 -1.88 -13.21
CA GLY A 221 -28.33 -0.72 -12.93
C GLY A 221 -27.73 0.64 -13.24
N ILE A 222 -26.76 0.71 -14.17
CA ILE A 222 -26.11 1.96 -14.57
C ILE A 222 -26.67 2.44 -15.91
N GLN A 223 -26.94 3.74 -16.02
CA GLN A 223 -27.25 4.40 -17.28
C GLN A 223 -26.02 5.10 -17.83
N ILE A 224 -25.67 4.82 -19.08
CA ILE A 224 -24.57 5.48 -19.77
C ILE A 224 -25.05 6.80 -20.38
N VAL A 225 -24.29 7.87 -20.15
CA VAL A 225 -24.59 9.26 -20.57
C VAL A 225 -23.34 9.97 -21.07
N ASP A 226 -23.47 11.19 -21.57
CA ASP A 226 -22.34 12.03 -22.00
C ASP A 226 -21.46 11.34 -23.08
N THR A 227 -22.11 10.62 -23.99
CA THR A 227 -21.51 9.72 -24.99
C THR A 227 -20.61 10.43 -26.00
N VAL A 228 -20.83 11.73 -26.22
CA VAL A 228 -19.99 12.57 -27.09
C VAL A 228 -18.57 12.73 -26.55
N ASN A 229 -18.43 12.73 -25.22
CA ASN A 229 -17.15 12.88 -24.53
C ASN A 229 -16.54 11.53 -24.12
N ALA A 230 -17.18 10.41 -24.44
CA ALA A 230 -16.74 9.08 -24.02
C ALA A 230 -15.35 8.73 -24.59
N PRO A 231 -14.52 7.98 -23.85
CA PRO A 231 -13.19 7.54 -24.26
C PRO A 231 -13.26 6.65 -25.50
N ILE A 232 -12.10 6.49 -26.15
CA ILE A 232 -11.94 5.75 -27.41
C ILE A 232 -11.35 4.36 -27.10
N ASP A 233 -11.95 3.33 -27.68
CA ASP A 233 -11.51 1.95 -27.62
C ASP A 233 -10.24 1.72 -28.47
N PRO A 234 -9.54 0.57 -28.33
CA PRO A 234 -8.33 0.28 -29.13
C PRO A 234 -8.55 0.21 -30.65
N SER A 235 -9.80 0.24 -31.12
CA SER A 235 -10.16 0.25 -32.54
C SER A 235 -10.58 1.62 -33.06
N GLY A 236 -10.50 2.68 -32.25
CA GLY A 236 -10.81 4.05 -32.65
C GLY A 236 -12.27 4.46 -32.50
N ASN A 237 -13.13 3.66 -31.87
CA ASN A 237 -14.53 4.01 -31.61
C ASN A 237 -14.75 4.39 -30.15
N ARG A 238 -15.69 5.28 -29.86
CA ARG A 238 -16.09 5.57 -28.49
C ARG A 238 -16.78 4.39 -27.82
N TYR A 239 -16.76 4.30 -26.49
CA TYR A 239 -17.46 3.23 -25.78
C TYR A 239 -18.25 3.67 -24.55
N GLY A 240 -19.27 2.90 -24.20
CA GLY A 240 -20.00 3.04 -22.93
C GLY A 240 -19.44 2.12 -21.85
N ILE A 241 -19.49 0.81 -22.11
CA ILE A 241 -18.86 -0.19 -21.26
C ILE A 241 -17.86 -1.02 -22.07
N MET A 242 -16.64 -1.18 -21.56
CA MET A 242 -15.57 -1.95 -22.21
C MET A 242 -15.07 -3.08 -21.31
N ASN A 243 -14.88 -4.27 -21.90
CA ASN A 243 -14.14 -5.38 -21.30
C ASN A 243 -13.01 -5.84 -22.24
N GLU A 244 -11.76 -5.45 -21.98
CA GLU A 244 -10.60 -5.73 -22.84
C GLU A 244 -9.54 -6.52 -22.07
N GLN A 245 -9.05 -7.62 -22.65
CA GLN A 245 -8.02 -8.48 -22.05
C GLN A 245 -8.29 -8.85 -20.59
N SER A 246 -9.55 -9.10 -20.24
CA SER A 246 -9.98 -9.24 -18.85
C SER A 246 -10.79 -10.53 -18.65
N GLY A 247 -11.20 -10.80 -17.41
CA GLY A 247 -12.00 -11.95 -17.04
C GLY A 247 -13.45 -11.89 -17.54
N TYR A 248 -14.35 -12.46 -16.74
CA TYR A 248 -15.77 -12.54 -17.05
C TYR A 248 -16.49 -11.27 -16.59
N MET A 249 -17.21 -10.61 -17.50
CA MET A 249 -18.08 -9.48 -17.18
C MET A 249 -19.56 -9.87 -17.29
N ALA A 250 -20.35 -9.45 -16.32
CA ALA A 250 -21.80 -9.49 -16.32
C ALA A 250 -22.37 -8.08 -16.45
N ILE A 251 -23.31 -7.87 -17.36
CA ILE A 251 -24.05 -6.60 -17.48
C ILE A 251 -25.52 -6.88 -17.22
N ASN A 252 -26.06 -6.24 -16.20
CA ASN A 252 -27.43 -6.46 -15.72
C ASN A 252 -28.22 -5.16 -15.69
N LYS A 253 -29.38 -5.12 -16.35
CA LYS A 253 -30.34 -4.01 -16.25
C LYS A 253 -29.70 -2.62 -16.43
N CYS A 254 -28.73 -2.49 -17.34
CA CYS A 254 -28.10 -1.21 -17.68
C CYS A 254 -28.85 -0.52 -18.84
N LYS A 255 -28.63 0.78 -19.04
CA LYS A 255 -29.31 1.57 -20.08
C LYS A 255 -28.34 2.38 -20.93
N PHE A 256 -28.54 2.31 -22.24
CA PHE A 256 -27.81 3.08 -23.25
C PHE A 256 -28.86 3.76 -24.15
N SER A 257 -29.09 5.06 -23.98
CA SER A 257 -30.23 5.74 -24.63
C SER A 257 -29.93 7.09 -25.27
N GLU A 258 -28.73 7.64 -25.10
CA GLU A 258 -28.30 8.79 -25.91
C GLU A 258 -28.10 8.34 -27.36
N ASN A 259 -28.44 9.20 -28.32
CA ASN A 259 -28.32 8.87 -29.73
C ASN A 259 -26.85 8.91 -30.17
N THR A 260 -26.29 7.75 -30.49
CA THR A 260 -24.88 7.61 -30.86
C THR A 260 -24.67 7.22 -32.34
N LYS A 261 -25.74 7.13 -33.13
CA LYS A 261 -25.75 6.59 -34.52
C LYS A 261 -24.77 7.23 -35.52
N SER A 262 -24.23 8.40 -35.22
CA SER A 262 -23.27 9.13 -36.06
C SER A 262 -21.95 9.43 -35.34
N LEU A 263 -21.70 8.82 -34.18
CA LEU A 263 -20.53 9.10 -33.34
C LEU A 263 -19.37 8.12 -33.54
N GLY A 264 -19.58 6.97 -34.19
CA GLY A 264 -18.62 5.87 -34.15
C GLY A 264 -18.50 5.32 -32.74
N TYR A 265 -19.54 4.62 -32.28
CA TYR A 265 -19.73 4.31 -30.85
C TYR A 265 -20.16 2.86 -30.62
N ASN A 266 -19.52 2.21 -29.65
CA ASN A 266 -19.86 0.88 -29.15
C ASN A 266 -20.49 1.03 -27.76
N ALA A 267 -21.80 0.82 -27.64
CA ALA A 267 -22.45 0.84 -26.33
C ALA A 267 -21.78 -0.15 -25.38
N ILE A 268 -21.54 -1.37 -25.86
CA ILE A 268 -20.68 -2.33 -25.18
C ILE A 268 -19.61 -2.84 -26.14
N TYR A 269 -18.38 -2.84 -25.68
CA TYR A 269 -17.23 -3.40 -26.36
C TYR A 269 -16.65 -4.57 -25.54
N VAL A 270 -16.33 -5.67 -26.22
CA VAL A 270 -15.63 -6.82 -25.63
C VAL A 270 -14.51 -7.23 -26.58
N GLY A 271 -13.29 -7.38 -26.07
CA GLY A 271 -12.12 -7.72 -26.88
C GLY A 271 -11.02 -8.46 -26.13
N GLY A 272 -9.96 -8.84 -26.84
CA GLY A 272 -8.88 -9.68 -26.32
C GLY A 272 -9.36 -11.11 -26.08
N VAL A 273 -9.23 -11.59 -24.84
CA VAL A 273 -9.68 -12.92 -24.37
C VAL A 273 -10.86 -12.84 -23.40
N SER A 274 -11.52 -11.68 -23.38
CA SER A 274 -12.59 -11.34 -22.44
C SER A 274 -13.88 -12.12 -22.67
N LYS A 275 -14.69 -12.26 -21.60
CA LYS A 275 -16.03 -12.85 -21.67
C LYS A 275 -17.10 -11.88 -21.21
N LEU A 276 -18.28 -11.96 -21.81
CA LEU A 276 -19.45 -11.16 -21.44
C LEU A 276 -20.69 -12.04 -21.30
N ASN A 277 -21.51 -11.75 -20.28
CA ASN A 277 -22.90 -12.18 -20.19
C ASN A 277 -23.80 -10.98 -19.90
N MET A 278 -24.78 -10.76 -20.76
CA MET A 278 -25.73 -9.67 -20.64
C MET A 278 -27.14 -10.20 -20.37
N TYR A 279 -27.81 -9.64 -19.36
CA TYR A 279 -29.15 -10.04 -18.95
C TYR A 279 -29.92 -8.89 -18.27
N GLY A 280 -31.11 -9.21 -17.73
CA GLY A 280 -31.89 -8.28 -16.90
C GLY A 280 -32.54 -7.12 -17.66
N ASN A 281 -32.87 -7.31 -18.94
CA ASN A 281 -33.42 -6.26 -19.81
C ASN A 281 -32.47 -5.05 -19.99
N THR A 282 -31.17 -5.32 -20.09
CA THR A 282 -30.19 -4.30 -20.51
C THR A 282 -30.64 -3.69 -21.84
N THR A 283 -30.80 -2.37 -21.86
CA THR A 283 -31.56 -1.65 -22.88
C THR A 283 -30.68 -0.75 -23.75
N PHE A 284 -30.86 -0.84 -25.07
CA PHE A 284 -30.14 -0.07 -26.08
C PHE A 284 -31.13 0.66 -27.01
N ILE A 285 -31.05 1.98 -27.02
CA ILE A 285 -31.93 2.84 -27.82
C ILE A 285 -31.07 3.80 -28.64
N ASN A 286 -31.27 3.82 -29.97
CA ASN A 286 -30.56 4.73 -30.89
C ASN A 286 -29.03 4.63 -30.80
N GLN A 287 -28.49 3.43 -30.62
CA GLN A 287 -27.04 3.20 -30.62
C GLN A 287 -26.50 3.01 -32.03
N ASP A 288 -25.24 3.42 -32.26
CA ASP A 288 -24.53 3.01 -33.47
C ASP A 288 -24.28 1.49 -33.47
N VAL A 289 -23.46 1.02 -32.54
CA VAL A 289 -23.29 -0.43 -32.29
C VAL A 289 -23.74 -0.74 -30.87
N ALA A 290 -24.75 -1.61 -30.71
CA ALA A 290 -25.22 -2.00 -29.38
C ALA A 290 -24.23 -2.95 -28.67
N LEU A 291 -23.73 -3.97 -29.38
CA LEU A 291 -22.73 -4.88 -28.86
C LEU A 291 -21.66 -5.17 -29.91
N ARG A 292 -20.40 -4.87 -29.59
CA ARG A 292 -19.23 -5.23 -30.38
C ARG A 292 -18.38 -6.26 -29.63
N VAL A 293 -18.06 -7.36 -30.31
CA VAL A 293 -17.28 -8.48 -29.76
C VAL A 293 -16.19 -8.81 -30.77
N ARG A 294 -14.91 -8.71 -30.36
CA ARG A 294 -13.78 -8.88 -31.28
C ARG A 294 -12.65 -9.74 -30.75
N LEU A 295 -11.77 -10.20 -31.64
CA LEU A 295 -10.64 -11.06 -31.31
C LEU A 295 -11.13 -12.36 -30.63
N MET A 296 -10.34 -12.98 -29.75
CA MET A 296 -10.70 -14.24 -29.09
C MET A 296 -11.73 -14.10 -27.94
N SER A 297 -12.57 -13.05 -27.98
CA SER A 297 -13.56 -12.82 -26.93
C SER A 297 -14.87 -13.59 -27.17
N GLU A 298 -15.63 -13.76 -26.09
CA GLU A 298 -16.92 -14.45 -26.12
C GLU A 298 -18.02 -13.62 -25.46
N ALA A 299 -19.24 -13.64 -26.02
CA ALA A 299 -20.38 -12.97 -25.42
C ALA A 299 -21.68 -13.80 -25.45
N LEU A 300 -22.47 -13.71 -24.38
CA LEU A 300 -23.89 -14.08 -24.35
C LEU A 300 -24.73 -12.79 -24.37
N ALA A 301 -25.45 -12.56 -25.47
CA ALA A 301 -26.15 -11.30 -25.74
C ALA A 301 -27.62 -11.34 -25.30
N GLY A 302 -27.96 -10.60 -24.25
CA GLY A 302 -29.32 -10.33 -23.79
C GLY A 302 -29.75 -8.90 -24.13
N LEU A 303 -30.22 -8.69 -25.36
CA LEU A 303 -30.48 -7.37 -25.93
C LEU A 303 -31.97 -6.97 -25.85
N THR A 304 -32.25 -5.78 -25.33
CA THR A 304 -33.58 -5.15 -25.31
C THR A 304 -33.49 -3.73 -25.88
N GLY A 305 -34.52 -3.26 -26.59
CA GLY A 305 -34.58 -1.88 -27.10
C GLY A 305 -34.84 -1.80 -28.61
N SER A 306 -34.52 -0.66 -29.23
CA SER A 306 -34.82 -0.39 -30.64
C SER A 306 -34.06 0.81 -31.23
N GLY A 307 -34.10 0.96 -32.56
CA GLY A 307 -33.58 2.15 -33.26
C GLY A 307 -32.07 2.15 -33.52
N ASN A 308 -31.38 1.06 -33.19
CA ASN A 308 -29.92 0.93 -33.32
C ASN A 308 -29.48 0.74 -34.79
N ASN A 309 -28.28 1.17 -35.18
CA ASN A 309 -27.74 0.88 -36.53
C ASN A 309 -27.36 -0.60 -36.63
N ILE A 310 -26.49 -1.06 -35.73
CA ILE A 310 -25.99 -2.44 -35.67
C ILE A 310 -26.33 -3.05 -34.31
N GLY A 311 -26.95 -4.22 -34.32
CA GLY A 311 -27.30 -4.93 -33.10
C GLY A 311 -26.10 -5.64 -32.48
N ILE A 312 -25.59 -6.66 -33.18
CA ILE A 312 -24.39 -7.42 -32.78
C ILE A 312 -23.35 -7.28 -33.89
N LYS A 313 -22.17 -6.76 -33.55
CA LYS A 313 -20.99 -6.74 -34.42
C LYS A 313 -19.97 -7.74 -33.90
N CYS A 314 -19.66 -8.77 -34.68
CA CYS A 314 -18.76 -9.86 -34.31
C CYS A 314 -17.56 -9.90 -35.26
N GLU A 315 -16.33 -9.74 -34.74
CA GLU A 315 -15.11 -9.61 -35.54
C GLU A 315 -14.02 -10.57 -35.02
N ASP A 316 -13.79 -11.71 -35.68
CA ASP A 316 -12.87 -12.78 -35.21
C ASP A 316 -13.25 -13.44 -33.86
N ALA A 317 -14.47 -13.21 -33.37
CA ALA A 317 -14.94 -13.59 -32.03
C ALA A 317 -16.12 -14.58 -32.04
N THR A 318 -16.65 -14.95 -30.86
CA THR A 318 -17.86 -15.78 -30.75
C THR A 318 -18.97 -15.11 -29.95
N VAL A 319 -20.18 -15.07 -30.50
CA VAL A 319 -21.37 -14.54 -29.80
C VAL A 319 -22.49 -15.57 -29.78
N ARG A 320 -23.11 -15.77 -28.63
CA ARG A 320 -24.35 -16.51 -28.44
C ARG A 320 -25.48 -15.50 -28.26
N GLY A 321 -26.42 -15.46 -29.19
CA GLY A 321 -27.53 -14.51 -29.10
C GLY A 321 -28.12 -14.17 -30.46
N THR A 322 -29.19 -13.38 -30.43
CA THR A 322 -29.91 -12.93 -31.62
C THR A 322 -30.32 -11.48 -31.46
N ALA A 323 -30.21 -10.72 -32.54
CA ALA A 323 -30.87 -9.43 -32.68
C ALA A 323 -31.93 -9.55 -33.79
N SER A 324 -33.01 -8.76 -33.69
CA SER A 324 -34.06 -8.69 -34.70
C SER A 324 -33.97 -7.39 -35.49
N THR A 325 -34.66 -7.32 -36.63
CA THR A 325 -34.81 -6.08 -37.41
C THR A 325 -35.62 -5.00 -36.69
N ALA A 326 -36.42 -5.38 -35.69
CA ALA A 326 -37.08 -4.43 -34.79
C ALA A 326 -36.10 -3.80 -33.78
N PHE A 327 -35.02 -4.52 -33.43
CA PHE A 327 -33.98 -4.04 -32.53
C PHE A 327 -32.96 -3.12 -33.23
N ALA A 328 -32.50 -3.52 -34.42
CA ALA A 328 -31.50 -2.77 -35.18
C ALA A 328 -31.73 -2.87 -36.70
N THR A 329 -31.33 -1.83 -37.43
CA THR A 329 -31.37 -1.81 -38.91
C THR A 329 -30.55 -2.96 -39.50
N THR A 330 -29.35 -3.18 -38.97
CA THR A 330 -28.51 -4.35 -39.24
C THR A 330 -28.48 -5.21 -37.98
N PRO A 331 -29.28 -6.29 -37.90
CA PRO A 331 -29.34 -7.10 -36.68
C PRO A 331 -27.97 -7.66 -36.28
N THR A 332 -27.26 -8.23 -37.25
CA THR A 332 -25.94 -8.84 -37.05
C THR A 332 -24.99 -8.42 -38.16
N SER A 333 -23.74 -8.14 -37.81
CA SER A 333 -22.63 -7.88 -38.73
C SER A 333 -21.45 -8.75 -38.32
N ILE A 334 -20.92 -9.55 -39.25
CA ILE A 334 -19.83 -10.49 -39.01
C ILE A 334 -18.65 -10.11 -39.91
N SER A 335 -17.43 -10.10 -39.35
CA SER A 335 -16.18 -9.95 -40.09
C SER A 335 -15.10 -10.91 -39.56
N GLY A 336 -14.09 -11.17 -40.40
CA GLY A 336 -13.02 -12.11 -40.06
C GLY A 336 -13.57 -13.52 -39.79
N ASN A 337 -13.03 -14.19 -38.78
CA ASN A 337 -13.48 -15.51 -38.30
C ASN A 337 -14.61 -15.41 -37.24
N GLY A 338 -15.40 -14.34 -37.27
CA GLY A 338 -16.50 -14.15 -36.33
C GLY A 338 -17.60 -15.21 -36.47
N LEU A 339 -18.17 -15.65 -35.34
CA LEU A 339 -19.24 -16.64 -35.30
C LEU A 339 -20.38 -16.18 -34.39
N ILE A 340 -21.60 -16.14 -34.93
CA ILE A 340 -22.82 -15.90 -34.16
C ILE A 340 -23.65 -17.18 -34.11
N ILE A 341 -23.94 -17.65 -32.90
CA ILE A 341 -24.70 -18.87 -32.64
C ILE A 341 -26.11 -18.49 -32.20
N SER A 342 -27.09 -18.77 -33.07
CA SER A 342 -28.51 -18.62 -32.78
C SER A 342 -29.20 -19.98 -32.77
N LYS A 343 -29.70 -20.41 -31.61
CA LYS A 343 -30.54 -21.62 -31.47
C LYS A 343 -29.95 -22.93 -32.07
N GLY A 344 -28.63 -23.07 -32.12
CA GLY A 344 -27.95 -24.24 -32.67
C GLY A 344 -27.82 -24.28 -34.20
N GLN A 345 -28.26 -23.23 -34.92
CA GLN A 345 -27.95 -23.04 -36.33
C GLN A 345 -26.76 -22.08 -36.46
N VAL A 346 -25.73 -22.53 -37.18
CA VAL A 346 -24.62 -21.68 -37.62
C VAL A 346 -25.15 -20.80 -38.74
N LEU A 347 -25.23 -19.48 -38.50
CA LEU A 347 -25.53 -18.51 -39.55
C LEU A 347 -24.25 -18.35 -40.40
N SER A 348 -24.31 -18.83 -41.65
CA SER A 348 -23.21 -18.78 -42.63
C SER A 348 -23.03 -17.40 -43.24
#